data_AF-A7TB08-F1
#
_entry.id   AF-A7TB08-F1
#
_cell.length_a   1.000
_cell.length_b   1.000
_cell.length_c   1.000
_cell.angle_alpha   90.00
_cell.angle_beta   90.00
_cell.angle_gamma   90.00
#
_symmetry.space_group_name_H-M   'P 1'
#
loop_
_entity.id
_entity.type
_entity.pdbx_description
1 polymer ?
#
loop_
_entity_poly.entity_id
_entity_poly.type
_entity_poly.pdbx_seq_one_letter_code
_entity_poly.pdbx_strand_id
1 'polypeptide(L)'
;MANLPKIDNAFLLIENDCIADFGPMTECPQLENIEIIDAKGKVILPTWVDSHTHIVYAGNRIQEFVDRINGLSYEEIANRGGGILNSAKKLNETSEEEIYEQSKLRLEEVMHQGTGAVEIKSGYGLTVEGE
;
A
#
# COMPACT_ATOMS: atom_id res chain seq x y z
N MET A 1 1.87 -19.94 -9.60
CA MET A 1 3.30 -20.04 -9.97
C MET A 1 3.98 -20.97 -8.98
N ALA A 2 4.70 -22.00 -9.43
CA ALA A 2 5.36 -22.97 -8.53
C ALA A 2 6.89 -22.80 -8.48
N ASN A 3 7.45 -21.95 -9.32
CA ASN A 3 8.89 -21.69 -9.40
C ASN A 3 9.11 -20.18 -9.35
N LEU A 4 9.93 -19.75 -8.39
CA LEU A 4 10.38 -18.36 -8.26
C LEU A 4 11.84 -18.31 -8.75
N PRO A 5 12.13 -17.64 -9.87
CA PRO A 5 13.50 -17.51 -10.36
C PRO A 5 14.35 -16.79 -9.31
N LYS A 6 15.59 -17.26 -9.14
CA LYS A 6 16.56 -16.67 -8.22
C LYS A 6 17.96 -16.70 -8.83
N ILE A 7 18.78 -15.73 -8.45
CA ILE A 7 20.22 -15.69 -8.75
C ILE A 7 20.93 -15.69 -7.40
N ASP A 8 21.73 -16.73 -7.14
CA ASP A 8 22.54 -16.82 -5.92
C ASP A 8 23.84 -16.01 -6.09
N ASN A 9 24.29 -15.32 -5.04
CA ASN A 9 25.49 -14.46 -5.06
C ASN A 9 25.48 -13.48 -6.25
N ALA A 10 24.58 -12.50 -6.21
CA ALA A 10 24.25 -11.60 -7.31
C ALA A 10 24.62 -10.14 -7.05
N PHE A 11 24.62 -9.33 -8.10
CA PHE A 11 24.69 -7.86 -8.05
C PHE A 11 23.44 -7.22 -8.70
N LEU A 12 23.17 -5.97 -8.33
CA LEU A 12 22.21 -5.08 -8.96
C LEU A 12 22.89 -3.73 -9.15
N LEU A 13 22.93 -3.24 -10.39
CA LEU A 13 23.45 -1.93 -10.74
C LEU A 13 22.29 -0.99 -11.06
N ILE A 14 22.29 0.17 -10.41
CA ILE A 14 21.29 1.22 -10.61
C ILE A 14 21.99 2.45 -11.18
N GLU A 15 21.44 3.01 -12.25
CA GLU A 15 21.91 4.26 -12.87
C GLU A 15 20.68 5.11 -13.23
N ASN A 16 20.68 6.38 -12.82
CA ASN A 16 19.57 7.33 -13.08
C ASN A 16 18.19 6.76 -12.69
N ASP A 17 18.09 6.23 -11.47
CA ASP A 17 16.88 5.60 -10.91
C ASP A 17 16.34 4.39 -11.69
N CYS A 18 17.13 3.85 -12.62
CA CYS A 18 16.78 2.68 -13.43
C CYS A 18 17.73 1.52 -13.13
N ILE A 19 17.23 0.29 -13.27
CA ILE A 19 18.09 -0.90 -13.27
C ILE A 19 18.91 -0.89 -14.56
N ALA A 20 20.21 -0.68 -14.44
CA ALA A 20 21.14 -0.66 -15.56
C ALA A 20 21.64 -2.07 -15.91
N ASP A 21 21.90 -2.89 -14.89
CA ASP A 21 22.36 -4.27 -15.04
C ASP A 21 22.10 -5.09 -13.77
N PHE A 22 22.02 -6.41 -13.89
CA PHE A 22 21.95 -7.34 -12.75
C PHE A 22 22.33 -8.75 -13.18
N GLY A 23 22.95 -9.50 -12.27
CA GLY A 23 23.42 -10.83 -12.62
C GLY A 23 24.22 -11.51 -11.52
N PRO A 24 24.85 -12.66 -11.81
CA PRO A 24 25.76 -13.30 -10.87
C PRO A 24 26.99 -12.41 -10.62
N MET A 25 27.53 -12.43 -9.40
CA MET A 25 28.70 -11.63 -9.03
C MET A 25 29.94 -11.90 -9.89
N THR A 26 30.00 -13.05 -10.57
CA THR A 26 31.07 -13.39 -11.53
C THR A 26 31.06 -12.50 -12.78
N GLU A 27 29.93 -11.85 -13.06
CA GLU A 27 29.73 -10.95 -14.20
C GLU A 27 29.62 -9.47 -13.74
N CYS A 28 29.82 -9.20 -12.44
CA CYS A 28 29.71 -7.85 -11.90
C CYS A 28 30.73 -6.90 -12.55
N PRO A 29 30.29 -5.79 -13.16
CA PRO A 29 31.19 -4.87 -13.83
C PRO A 29 32.10 -4.15 -12.82
N GLN A 30 33.37 -3.95 -13.20
CA GLN A 30 34.28 -3.12 -12.43
C GLN A 30 34.09 -1.66 -12.83
N LEU A 31 33.36 -0.91 -12.01
CA LEU A 31 33.10 0.50 -12.20
C LEU A 31 33.84 1.31 -11.14
N GLU A 32 34.36 2.47 -11.55
CA GLU A 32 34.97 3.45 -10.65
C GLU A 32 33.93 4.50 -10.23
N ASN A 33 34.10 5.12 -9.06
CA ASN A 33 33.25 6.20 -8.54
C ASN A 33 31.76 5.84 -8.37
N ILE A 34 31.47 4.60 -7.99
CA ILE A 34 30.11 4.15 -7.65
C ILE A 34 29.90 4.06 -6.13
N GLU A 35 28.66 4.27 -5.70
CA GLU A 35 28.24 3.91 -4.34
C GLU A 35 28.04 2.39 -4.25
N ILE A 36 28.59 1.77 -3.21
CA ILE A 36 28.47 0.33 -2.99
C ILE A 36 27.65 0.08 -1.73
N ILE A 37 26.55 -0.65 -1.90
CA ILE A 37 25.71 -1.15 -0.81
C ILE A 37 25.99 -2.65 -0.64
N ASP A 38 26.61 -3.04 0.48
CA ASP A 38 26.87 -4.46 0.79
C ASP A 38 25.59 -5.16 1.25
N ALA A 39 25.01 -5.96 0.34
CA ALA A 39 23.82 -6.77 0.59
C ALA A 39 24.16 -8.24 0.97
N LYS A 40 25.38 -8.53 1.44
CA LYS A 40 25.78 -9.90 1.81
C LYS A 40 24.84 -10.51 2.85
N GLY A 41 24.37 -11.73 2.55
CA GLY A 41 23.42 -12.45 3.42
C GLY A 41 22.01 -11.87 3.42
N LYS A 42 21.70 -10.92 2.52
CA LYS A 42 20.36 -10.37 2.29
C LYS A 42 19.77 -10.93 1.00
N VAL A 43 18.49 -10.68 0.81
CA VAL A 43 17.77 -10.95 -0.42
C VAL A 43 17.26 -9.62 -0.96
N ILE A 44 17.43 -9.40 -2.26
CA ILE A 44 16.84 -8.27 -2.97
C ILE A 44 15.63 -8.83 -3.72
N LEU A 45 14.49 -8.17 -3.55
CA LEU A 45 13.25 -8.46 -4.26
C LEU A 45 12.78 -7.18 -4.95
N PRO A 46 12.04 -7.28 -6.06
CA PRO A 46 11.22 -6.17 -6.52
C PRO A 46 10.29 -5.71 -5.39
N THR A 47 9.95 -4.43 -5.38
CA THR A 47 8.93 -3.91 -4.49
C THR A 47 7.57 -4.53 -4.80
N TRP A 48 6.68 -4.56 -3.82
CA TRP A 48 5.32 -5.05 -4.03
C TRP A 48 4.51 -4.04 -4.85
N VAL A 49 3.58 -4.58 -5.62
CA VAL A 49 2.55 -3.82 -6.33
C VAL A 49 1.20 -4.18 -5.73
N ASP A 50 0.59 -3.25 -5.01
CA ASP A 50 -0.79 -3.41 -4.54
C ASP A 50 -1.75 -2.83 -5.57
N SER A 51 -2.32 -3.71 -6.39
CA SER A 51 -3.16 -3.32 -7.52
C SER A 51 -4.60 -2.93 -7.15
N HIS A 52 -4.97 -2.98 -5.88
CA HIS A 52 -6.36 -2.76 -5.48
C HIS A 52 -6.47 -2.27 -4.03
N THR A 53 -6.56 -0.96 -3.85
CA THR A 53 -6.84 -0.39 -2.52
C THR A 53 -7.97 0.62 -2.55
N HIS A 54 -8.66 0.74 -1.42
CA HIS A 54 -9.42 1.93 -1.08
C HIS A 54 -8.81 2.55 0.19
N ILE A 55 -7.52 2.92 0.11
CA ILE A 55 -6.74 3.40 1.26
C ILE A 55 -7.17 4.80 1.74
N VAL A 56 -7.81 5.56 0.84
CA VAL A 56 -8.39 6.88 1.11
C VAL A 56 -9.80 6.72 1.66
N TYR A 57 -9.97 6.99 2.94
CA TYR A 57 -11.27 6.99 3.65
C TYR A 57 -11.18 7.79 4.94
N ALA A 58 -12.32 8.34 5.39
CA ALA A 58 -12.43 9.07 6.65
C ALA A 58 -12.84 8.17 7.82
N GLY A 59 -12.13 8.31 8.95
CA GLY A 59 -12.42 7.59 10.18
C GLY A 59 -12.19 6.08 10.07
N ASN A 60 -13.01 5.29 10.77
CA ASN A 60 -12.96 3.84 10.72
C ASN A 60 -14.35 3.23 11.00
N ARG A 61 -14.45 1.92 10.84
CA ARG A 61 -15.67 1.11 11.09
C ARG A 61 -15.50 0.15 12.26
N ILE A 62 -14.62 0.45 13.22
CA ILE A 62 -14.32 -0.43 14.35
C ILE A 62 -15.59 -0.66 15.19
N GLN A 63 -16.45 0.35 15.36
CA GLN A 63 -17.70 0.17 16.11
C GLN A 63 -18.63 -0.85 15.45
N GLU A 64 -18.72 -0.88 14.13
CA GLU A 64 -19.54 -1.88 13.41
C GLU A 64 -18.97 -3.28 13.59
N PHE A 65 -17.64 -3.41 13.64
CA PHE A 65 -16.99 -4.68 13.96
C PHE A 65 -17.32 -5.14 15.38
N VAL A 66 -17.32 -4.24 16.36
CA VAL A 66 -17.73 -4.51 17.75
C VAL A 66 -19.21 -4.93 17.82
N ASP A 67 -20.09 -4.21 17.13
CA ASP A 67 -21.54 -4.52 17.11
C ASP A 67 -21.82 -5.91 16.51
N ARG A 68 -21.10 -6.31 15.46
CA ARG A 68 -21.18 -7.66 14.89
C ARG A 68 -20.76 -8.74 15.90
N ILE A 69 -19.69 -8.52 16.66
CA ILE A 69 -19.25 -9.44 17.70
C ILE A 69 -20.32 -9.59 18.79
N ASN A 70 -21.02 -8.50 19.12
CA ASN A 70 -22.12 -8.49 20.08
C ASN A 70 -23.42 -9.09 19.54
N GLY A 71 -23.42 -9.63 18.32
CA GLY A 71 -24.54 -10.39 17.75
C GLY A 71 -25.59 -9.53 17.03
N LEU A 72 -25.31 -8.26 16.77
CA LEU A 72 -26.23 -7.43 16.00
C LEU A 72 -26.27 -7.88 14.53
N SER A 73 -27.48 -7.91 13.98
CA SER A 73 -27.72 -8.12 12.57
C SER A 73 -27.22 -6.93 11.74
N TYR A 74 -27.01 -7.17 10.45
CA TYR A 74 -26.60 -6.13 9.51
C TYR A 74 -27.62 -4.97 9.46
N GLU A 75 -28.91 -5.29 9.54
CA GLU A 75 -29.99 -4.30 9.56
C GLU A 75 -29.94 -3.42 10.82
N GLU A 76 -29.72 -4.02 12.00
CA GLU A 76 -29.57 -3.26 13.24
C GLU A 76 -28.36 -2.33 13.22
N ILE A 77 -27.25 -2.78 12.63
CA ILE A 77 -26.04 -1.96 12.47
C ILE A 77 -26.28 -0.82 11.48
N ALA A 78 -26.92 -1.09 10.34
CA ALA A 78 -27.28 -0.06 9.37
C ALA A 78 -28.21 0.99 9.99
N ASN A 79 -29.22 0.57 10.77
CA ASN A 79 -30.13 1.45 11.48
C ASN A 79 -29.44 2.32 12.56
N ARG A 80 -28.26 1.91 13.03
CA ARG A 80 -27.41 2.67 13.95
C ARG A 80 -26.40 3.57 13.24
N GLY A 81 -26.53 3.72 11.91
CA GLY A 81 -25.60 4.50 11.10
C GLY A 81 -24.31 3.74 10.83
N GLY A 82 -24.34 2.43 10.66
CA GLY A 82 -23.25 1.66 10.07
C GLY A 82 -23.37 1.57 8.54
N GLY A 83 -22.53 0.75 7.92
CA GLY A 83 -22.59 0.47 6.48
C GLY A 83 -21.86 1.49 5.60
N ILE A 84 -21.87 1.23 4.29
CA ILE A 84 -21.16 2.05 3.30
C ILE A 84 -21.66 3.49 3.24
N LEU A 85 -22.97 3.70 3.44
CA LEU A 85 -23.58 5.04 3.43
C LEU A 85 -23.04 5.91 4.58
N ASN A 86 -22.71 5.31 5.73
CA ASN A 86 -22.09 6.04 6.82
C ASN A 86 -20.64 6.41 6.53
N SER A 87 -19.87 5.49 5.92
CA SER A 87 -18.53 5.82 5.44
C SER A 87 -18.57 6.97 4.43
N ALA A 88 -19.55 6.97 3.53
CA ALA A 88 -19.72 8.04 2.57
C ALA A 88 -20.11 9.37 3.19
N LYS A 89 -21.07 9.35 4.12
CA LYS A 89 -21.42 10.54 4.89
C LYS A 89 -20.19 11.12 5.60
N LYS A 90 -19.43 10.29 6.32
CA LYS A 90 -18.22 10.72 7.02
C LYS A 90 -17.19 11.31 6.07
N LEU A 91 -16.96 10.69 4.90
CA LEU A 91 -16.01 11.22 3.92
C LEU A 91 -16.43 12.63 3.48
N ASN A 92 -17.69 12.82 3.09
CA ASN A 92 -18.21 14.11 2.63
C ASN A 92 -18.22 15.19 3.74
N GLU A 93 -18.31 14.80 5.02
CA GLU A 93 -18.26 15.72 6.18
C GLU A 93 -16.83 16.02 6.66
N THR A 94 -15.82 15.28 6.19
CA THR A 94 -14.42 15.44 6.58
C THR A 94 -13.71 16.37 5.60
N SER A 95 -12.83 17.26 6.09
CA SER A 95 -12.05 18.11 5.21
C SER A 95 -11.03 17.30 4.38
N GLU A 96 -10.69 17.80 3.19
CA GLU A 96 -9.67 17.20 2.33
C GLU A 96 -8.32 17.06 3.05
N GLU A 97 -7.91 18.07 3.81
CA GLU A 97 -6.67 18.05 4.60
C GLU A 97 -6.67 16.93 5.65
N GLU A 98 -7.79 16.73 6.34
CA GLU A 98 -7.90 15.65 7.33
C GLU A 98 -7.94 14.27 6.66
N ILE A 99 -8.60 14.13 5.50
CA ILE A 99 -8.57 12.90 4.69
C ILE A 99 -7.14 12.59 4.23
N TYR A 100 -6.40 13.61 3.77
CA TYR A 100 -5.02 13.47 3.34
C TYR A 100 -4.12 12.97 4.48
N GLU A 101 -4.14 13.61 5.64
CA GLU A 101 -3.29 13.21 6.78
C GLU A 101 -3.63 11.79 7.26
N GLN A 102 -4.92 11.43 7.33
CA GLN A 102 -5.33 10.06 7.65
C GLN A 102 -4.83 9.03 6.64
N SER A 103 -4.92 9.36 5.34
CA SER A 103 -4.55 8.44 4.25
C SER A 103 -3.04 8.29 4.12
N LYS A 104 -2.29 9.38 4.33
CA LYS A 104 -0.82 9.41 4.32
C LYS A 104 -0.23 8.41 5.31
N LEU A 105 -0.75 8.36 6.54
CA LEU A 105 -0.26 7.42 7.56
C LEU A 105 -0.39 5.96 7.10
N ARG A 106 -1.50 5.61 6.45
CA ARG A 106 -1.74 4.26 5.90
C ARG A 106 -0.81 3.97 4.72
N LEU A 107 -0.58 4.96 3.86
CA LEU A 107 0.33 4.85 2.73
C LEU A 107 1.77 4.61 3.20
N GLU A 108 2.23 5.38 4.18
CA GLU A 108 3.56 5.20 4.79
C GLU A 108 3.69 3.81 5.41
N GLU A 109 2.65 3.27 6.06
CA GLU A 109 2.65 1.91 6.61
C GLU A 109 2.89 0.85 5.52
N VAL A 110 2.16 0.90 4.39
CA VAL A 110 2.35 -0.09 3.31
C VAL A 110 3.69 0.08 2.59
N MET A 111 4.24 1.30 2.54
CA MET A 111 5.59 1.55 2.02
C MET A 111 6.65 0.87 2.89
N HIS A 112 6.56 0.96 4.22
CA HIS A 112 7.47 0.28 5.14
C HIS A 112 7.40 -1.25 5.05
N GLN A 113 6.28 -1.79 4.56
CA GLN A 113 6.11 -3.23 4.30
C GLN A 113 6.64 -3.66 2.92
N GLY A 114 7.20 -2.74 2.13
CA GLY A 114 7.85 -3.01 0.84
C GLY A 114 7.01 -2.71 -0.40
N THR A 115 5.83 -2.08 -0.25
CA THR A 115 5.01 -1.66 -1.39
C THR A 115 5.65 -0.45 -2.08
N GLY A 116 6.02 -0.63 -3.35
CA GLY A 116 6.61 0.43 -4.18
C GLY A 116 5.64 1.04 -5.19
N ALA A 117 4.54 0.35 -5.48
CA ALA A 117 3.46 0.87 -6.30
C ALA A 117 2.10 0.48 -5.71
N VAL A 118 1.17 1.43 -5.66
CA VAL A 118 -0.18 1.24 -5.14
C VAL A 118 -1.20 1.86 -6.06
N GLU A 119 -2.30 1.15 -6.30
CA GLU A 119 -3.48 1.69 -6.93
C GLU A 119 -4.50 2.14 -5.87
N ILE A 120 -5.04 3.34 -6.06
CA ILE A 120 -5.97 3.98 -5.13
C ILE A 120 -7.29 4.22 -5.86
N LYS A 121 -8.36 3.62 -5.34
CA LYS A 121 -9.71 3.81 -5.85
C LYS A 121 -10.46 4.87 -5.06
N SER A 122 -11.34 5.57 -5.76
CA SER A 122 -12.42 6.33 -5.16
C SER A 122 -13.57 5.37 -4.74
N GLY A 123 -14.81 5.84 -4.64
CA GLY A 123 -16.01 5.04 -4.38
C GLY A 123 -16.55 5.14 -2.97
N TYR A 124 -15.93 5.98 -2.13
CA TYR A 124 -16.44 6.29 -0.79
C TYR A 124 -17.19 7.61 -0.74
N GLY A 125 -17.14 8.49 -1.74
CA GLY A 125 -17.93 9.73 -1.74
C GLY A 125 -19.38 9.48 -2.12
N LEU A 126 -19.62 8.58 -3.08
CA LEU A 126 -20.94 8.27 -3.65
C LEU A 126 -21.69 9.49 -4.19
N THR A 127 -20.97 10.56 -4.50
CA THR A 127 -21.42 11.84 -5.06
C THR A 127 -20.38 12.30 -6.08
N VAL A 128 -20.71 13.23 -6.99
CA VAL A 128 -19.71 13.72 -7.96
C VAL A 128 -18.69 14.62 -7.25
N GLU A 129 -19.10 15.42 -6.26
CA GLU A 129 -18.17 16.28 -5.54
C GLU A 129 -17.24 15.52 -4.58
N GLY A 130 -17.66 14.34 -4.10
CA GLY A 130 -16.89 13.54 -3.13
C GLY A 130 -15.96 12.49 -3.75
N GLU A 131 -15.87 12.44 -5.07
CA GLU A 131 -15.07 11.48 -5.86
C GLU A 131 -13.99 12.18 -6.66
#